data_AF-R6CFI7-F1
#
_entry.id   AF-R6CFI7-F1
#
_cell.length_a   1.000
_cell.length_b   1.000
_cell.length_c   1.000
_cell.angle_alpha   90.00
_cell.angle_beta   90.00
_cell.angle_gamma   90.00
#
_symmetry.space_group_name_H-M   'P 1'
#
loop_
_entity.id
_entity.type
_entity.pdbx_description
1 polymer ?
#
loop_
_entity_poly.entity_id
_entity_poly.type
_entity_poly.pdbx_seq_one_letter_code
_entity_poly.pdbx_strand_id
1 'polypeptide(L)'
;MQDKLVRWWDKWAVKILIFAAVLGVALFAATYSLQFIATTIYSVIMAMVMVRRKEHLSIWLTCFVILMYVLIFTIPPLYLHSASVARYKLQRGYIGLYNNVKEPSGLPDYADDMQELKFEYSASVGKHTGYYSVSFTTARENAEAYEAQLAEKAKHAVPLRKFKNGAEIGGEKITLRLDESWKKYYNSESSAMLYILTHDVRGNDPILSAAAIDPAAGKVLFLQMGYK
;
A
#
# COMPACT_ATOMS: atom_id res chain seq x y z
N MET A 1 -24.52 -24.76 -34.80
CA MET A 1 -23.16 -24.22 -34.50
C MET A 1 -23.06 -23.78 -33.02
N GLN A 2 -24.10 -23.13 -32.50
CA GLN A 2 -24.24 -22.69 -31.10
C GLN A 2 -24.07 -23.80 -30.05
N ASP A 3 -24.72 -24.97 -30.21
CA ASP A 3 -24.64 -26.08 -29.23
C ASP A 3 -23.28 -26.77 -29.15
N LYS A 4 -22.45 -26.69 -30.20
CA LYS A 4 -21.08 -27.20 -30.17
C LYS A 4 -20.18 -26.23 -29.38
N LEU A 5 -20.45 -24.93 -29.51
CA LEU A 5 -19.71 -23.86 -28.86
C LEU A 5 -19.99 -23.82 -27.35
N VAL A 6 -21.26 -23.98 -26.94
CA VAL A 6 -21.68 -24.08 -25.54
C VAL A 6 -21.07 -25.30 -24.86
N ARG A 7 -21.17 -26.49 -25.47
CA ARG A 7 -20.57 -27.72 -24.92
C ARG A 7 -19.05 -27.69 -24.85
N TRP A 8 -18.39 -26.99 -25.77
CA TRP A 8 -16.95 -26.77 -25.70
C TRP A 8 -16.62 -25.83 -24.53
N TRP A 9 -17.36 -24.75 -24.36
CA TRP A 9 -17.19 -23.79 -23.25
C TRP A 9 -17.42 -24.41 -21.88
N ASP A 10 -18.43 -25.25 -21.70
CA ASP A 10 -18.70 -25.96 -20.44
C ASP A 10 -17.50 -26.80 -19.97
N LYS A 11 -16.72 -27.39 -20.91
CA LYS A 11 -15.51 -28.16 -20.59
C LYS A 11 -14.36 -27.28 -20.08
N TRP A 12 -14.28 -26.03 -20.52
CA TRP A 12 -13.21 -25.11 -20.15
C TRP A 12 -13.56 -24.25 -18.95
N ALA A 13 -14.85 -23.94 -18.73
CA ALA A 13 -15.32 -23.10 -17.64
C ALA A 13 -14.81 -23.59 -16.28
N VAL A 14 -14.92 -24.90 -16.00
CA VAL A 14 -14.41 -25.49 -14.74
C VAL A 14 -12.90 -25.29 -14.57
N LYS A 15 -12.13 -25.48 -15.65
CA LYS A 15 -10.67 -25.29 -15.62
C LYS A 15 -10.30 -23.82 -15.38
N ILE A 16 -11.02 -22.89 -16.00
CA ILE A 16 -10.82 -21.45 -15.84
C ILE A 16 -11.15 -21.02 -14.41
N LEU A 17 -12.23 -21.55 -13.82
CA LEU A 17 -12.61 -21.26 -12.44
C LEU A 17 -11.58 -21.78 -11.43
N ILE A 18 -11.07 -23.01 -11.64
CA ILE A 18 -9.99 -23.56 -10.81
C ILE A 18 -8.73 -22.71 -10.95
N PHE A 19 -8.34 -22.35 -12.17
CA PHE A 19 -7.19 -21.50 -12.42
C PHE A 19 -7.34 -20.13 -11.74
N ALA A 20 -8.50 -19.47 -11.89
CA ALA A 20 -8.77 -18.20 -11.24
C ALA A 20 -8.70 -18.30 -9.72
N ALA A 21 -9.24 -19.37 -9.12
CA ALA A 21 -9.15 -19.58 -7.68
C ALA A 21 -7.71 -19.80 -7.20
N VAL A 22 -6.92 -20.62 -7.92
CA VAL A 22 -5.50 -20.83 -7.60
C VAL A 22 -4.72 -19.52 -7.74
N LEU A 23 -4.99 -18.74 -8.79
CA LEU A 23 -4.38 -17.44 -9.00
C LEU A 23 -4.74 -16.46 -7.87
N GLY A 24 -6.01 -16.38 -7.47
CA GLY A 24 -6.45 -15.52 -6.38
C GLY A 24 -5.82 -15.88 -5.03
N VAL A 25 -5.69 -17.18 -4.72
CA VAL A 25 -4.98 -17.64 -3.51
C VAL A 25 -3.48 -17.32 -3.60
N ALA A 26 -2.85 -17.50 -4.75
CA ALA A 26 -1.44 -17.17 -4.95
C ALA A 26 -1.18 -15.66 -4.80
N LEU A 27 -2.04 -14.82 -5.37
CA LEU A 27 -1.98 -13.36 -5.23
C LEU A 27 -2.23 -12.91 -3.79
N PHE A 28 -3.17 -13.54 -3.08
CA PHE A 28 -3.35 -13.32 -1.65
C PHE A 28 -2.11 -13.71 -0.85
N ALA A 29 -1.52 -14.89 -1.09
CA ALA A 29 -0.32 -15.32 -0.39
C ALA A 29 0.88 -14.40 -0.63
N ALA A 30 1.00 -13.86 -1.85
CA ALA A 30 2.05 -12.93 -2.23
C ALA A 30 1.85 -11.53 -1.61
N THR A 31 0.62 -11.02 -1.58
CA THR A 31 0.35 -9.60 -1.24
C THR A 31 -0.34 -9.39 0.11
N TYR A 32 -0.94 -10.42 0.70
CA TYR A 32 -1.85 -10.34 1.86
C TYR A 32 -3.05 -9.39 1.66
N SER A 33 -3.36 -9.02 0.41
CA SER A 33 -4.51 -8.17 0.12
C SER A 33 -5.82 -8.94 0.27
N LEU A 34 -6.66 -8.52 1.21
CA LEU A 34 -7.97 -9.13 1.46
C LEU A 34 -8.92 -9.07 0.25
N GLN A 35 -8.67 -8.20 -0.73
CA GLN A 35 -9.45 -8.15 -1.96
C GLN A 35 -9.33 -9.44 -2.78
N PHE A 36 -8.14 -10.04 -2.85
CA PHE A 36 -7.94 -11.28 -3.62
C PHE A 36 -8.68 -12.45 -2.99
N ILE A 37 -8.67 -12.57 -1.66
CA ILE A 37 -9.39 -13.65 -0.98
C ILE A 37 -10.91 -13.44 -1.06
N ALA A 38 -11.39 -12.21 -0.91
CA ALA A 38 -12.81 -11.88 -1.05
C ALA A 38 -13.33 -12.24 -2.46
N THR A 39 -12.60 -11.85 -3.51
CA THR A 39 -13.00 -12.18 -4.88
C THR A 39 -12.88 -13.66 -5.19
N THR A 40 -11.89 -14.35 -4.61
CA THR A 40 -11.78 -15.82 -4.71
C THR A 40 -13.00 -16.49 -4.10
N ILE A 41 -13.36 -16.15 -2.85
CA ILE A 41 -14.52 -16.70 -2.15
C ILE A 41 -15.80 -16.45 -2.95
N TYR A 42 -16.01 -15.22 -3.41
CA TYR A 42 -17.20 -14.84 -4.17
C TYR A 42 -17.30 -15.61 -5.50
N SER A 43 -16.18 -15.76 -6.22
CA SER A 43 -16.11 -16.55 -7.46
C SER A 43 -16.47 -18.02 -7.22
N VAL A 44 -16.01 -18.59 -6.10
CA VAL A 44 -16.32 -19.98 -5.71
C VAL A 44 -17.79 -20.14 -5.35
N ILE A 45 -18.38 -19.22 -4.56
CA ILE A 45 -19.81 -19.26 -4.20
C ILE A 45 -20.67 -19.19 -5.47
N MET A 46 -20.36 -18.26 -6.38
CA MET A 46 -21.10 -18.12 -7.63
C MET A 46 -20.99 -19.37 -8.51
N ALA A 47 -19.80 -19.99 -8.58
CA ALA A 47 -19.62 -21.26 -9.28
C ALA A 47 -20.48 -22.38 -8.67
N MET A 48 -20.52 -22.52 -7.34
CA MET A 48 -21.35 -23.52 -6.66
C MET A 48 -22.85 -23.31 -6.90
N VAL A 49 -23.33 -22.07 -6.84
CA VAL A 49 -24.74 -21.72 -7.09
C VAL A 49 -25.15 -22.11 -8.51
N MET A 50 -24.31 -21.83 -9.51
CA MET A 50 -24.62 -22.13 -10.91
C MET A 50 -24.57 -23.62 -11.23
N VAL A 51 -23.61 -24.36 -10.67
CA VAL A 51 -23.57 -25.83 -10.80
C VAL A 51 -24.86 -26.47 -10.26
N ARG A 52 -25.39 -25.95 -9.14
CA ARG A 52 -26.66 -26.43 -8.56
C ARG A 52 -27.87 -26.12 -9.44
N ARG A 53 -27.87 -25.01 -10.17
CA ARG A 53 -28.99 -24.61 -11.04
C ARG A 53 -29.00 -25.31 -12.41
N LYS A 54 -27.96 -26.08 -12.77
CA LYS A 54 -27.81 -26.77 -14.07
C LYS A 54 -27.99 -25.83 -15.28
N GLU A 55 -27.69 -24.55 -15.12
CA GLU A 55 -27.87 -23.56 -16.17
C GLU A 55 -26.66 -23.58 -17.13
N HIS A 56 -26.91 -23.51 -18.44
CA HIS A 56 -25.89 -23.29 -19.49
C HIS A 56 -25.30 -21.86 -19.47
N LEU A 57 -25.29 -21.21 -18.30
CA LEU A 57 -24.78 -19.86 -18.06
C LEU A 57 -23.24 -19.81 -17.88
N SER A 58 -22.52 -20.88 -18.24
CA SER A 58 -21.08 -21.03 -18.03
C SER A 58 -20.24 -19.93 -18.68
N ILE A 59 -20.66 -19.43 -19.85
CA ILE A 59 -19.98 -18.34 -20.56
C ILE A 59 -20.11 -17.03 -19.77
N TRP A 60 -21.33 -16.66 -19.37
CA TRP A 60 -21.58 -15.44 -18.60
C TRP A 60 -20.90 -15.46 -17.25
N LEU A 61 -20.88 -16.60 -16.55
CA LEU A 61 -20.15 -16.77 -15.31
C LEU A 61 -18.64 -16.59 -15.50
N THR A 62 -18.08 -17.21 -16.53
CA THR A 62 -16.64 -17.10 -16.79
C THR A 62 -16.28 -15.65 -17.12
N CYS A 63 -17.06 -14.98 -17.97
CA CYS A 63 -16.90 -13.56 -18.26
C CYS A 63 -16.99 -12.70 -16.99
N PHE A 64 -17.95 -13.00 -16.10
CA PHE A 64 -18.13 -12.29 -14.84
C PHE A 64 -16.95 -12.49 -13.88
N VAL A 65 -16.45 -13.72 -13.72
CA VAL A 65 -15.27 -14.00 -12.88
C VAL A 65 -14.03 -13.30 -13.44
N ILE A 66 -13.80 -13.38 -14.76
CA ILE A 66 -12.70 -12.64 -15.41
C ILE A 66 -12.85 -11.15 -15.14
N LEU A 67 -14.04 -10.58 -15.32
CA LEU A 67 -14.31 -9.17 -15.07
C LEU A 67 -14.03 -8.78 -13.61
N MET A 68 -14.40 -9.61 -12.63
CA MET A 68 -14.10 -9.36 -11.21
C MET A 68 -12.60 -9.31 -10.94
N TYR A 69 -11.83 -10.25 -11.50
CA TYR A 69 -10.37 -10.24 -11.36
C TYR A 69 -9.73 -9.03 -12.05
N VAL A 70 -10.22 -8.64 -13.23
CA VAL A 70 -9.78 -7.41 -13.91
C VAL A 70 -10.11 -6.19 -13.05
N LEU A 71 -11.31 -6.11 -12.48
CA LEU A 71 -11.74 -4.98 -11.65
C LEU A 71 -10.89 -4.83 -10.37
N ILE A 72 -10.42 -5.92 -9.75
CA ILE A 72 -9.47 -5.81 -8.62
C ILE A 72 -8.21 -5.05 -9.04
N PHE A 73 -7.67 -5.31 -10.23
CA PHE A 73 -6.48 -4.59 -10.70
C PHE A 73 -6.75 -3.13 -11.08
N THR A 74 -8.02 -2.73 -11.19
CA THR A 74 -8.39 -1.32 -11.41
C THR A 74 -8.63 -0.54 -10.11
N ILE A 75 -8.81 -1.23 -8.99
CA ILE A 75 -9.09 -0.62 -7.69
C ILE A 75 -7.85 -0.82 -6.80
N PRO A 76 -7.26 0.26 -6.23
CA PRO A 76 -6.11 0.10 -5.35
C PRO A 76 -6.45 -0.78 -4.14
N PRO A 77 -5.45 -1.46 -3.55
CA PRO A 77 -5.67 -2.26 -2.36
C PRO A 77 -6.37 -1.45 -1.27
N LEU A 78 -7.34 -2.04 -0.57
CA LEU A 78 -7.96 -1.34 0.56
C LEU A 78 -7.02 -1.25 1.77
N TYR A 79 -6.25 -2.31 1.98
CA TYR A 79 -5.31 -2.41 3.09
C TYR A 79 -4.18 -3.36 2.75
N LEU A 80 -2.95 -2.99 3.09
CA LEU A 80 -1.77 -3.85 3.01
C LEU A 80 -0.94 -3.70 4.28
N HIS A 81 -0.36 -4.81 4.69
CA HIS A 81 0.56 -4.87 5.82
C HIS A 81 1.69 -5.86 5.51
N SER A 82 2.90 -5.55 5.92
CA SER A 82 4.01 -6.50 5.89
C SER A 82 5.06 -6.21 6.95
N ALA A 83 5.66 -7.28 7.48
CA ALA A 83 6.88 -7.25 8.28
C ALA A 83 8.11 -7.84 7.57
N SER A 84 7.94 -8.26 6.31
CA SER A 84 9.00 -8.88 5.51
C SER A 84 9.44 -7.93 4.39
N VAL A 85 10.75 -7.76 4.26
CA VAL A 85 11.37 -6.94 3.20
C VAL A 85 10.99 -7.45 1.81
N ALA A 86 11.08 -8.76 1.57
CA ALA A 86 10.72 -9.35 0.28
C ALA A 86 9.26 -9.11 -0.09
N ARG A 87 8.35 -9.25 0.89
CA ARG A 87 6.92 -8.99 0.69
C ARG A 87 6.62 -7.51 0.49
N TYR A 88 7.31 -6.63 1.22
CA TYR A 88 7.19 -5.19 1.03
C TYR A 88 7.60 -4.77 -0.39
N LYS A 89 8.70 -5.33 -0.94
CA LYS A 89 9.11 -5.11 -2.34
C LYS A 89 7.96 -5.42 -3.32
N LEU A 90 7.30 -6.57 -3.14
CA LEU A 90 6.16 -6.97 -3.96
C LEU A 90 4.94 -6.06 -3.77
N GLN A 91 4.61 -5.73 -2.52
CA GLN A 91 3.46 -4.88 -2.20
C GLN A 91 3.64 -3.43 -2.70
N ARG A 92 4.85 -2.88 -2.61
CA ARG A 92 5.19 -1.57 -3.16
C ARG A 92 5.06 -1.58 -4.68
N GLY A 93 5.60 -2.60 -5.36
CA GLY A 93 5.40 -2.79 -6.80
C GLY A 93 3.93 -2.92 -7.19
N TYR A 94 3.13 -3.63 -6.39
CA TYR A 94 1.68 -3.75 -6.60
C TYR A 94 0.97 -2.40 -6.46
N ILE A 95 1.31 -1.60 -5.44
CA ILE A 95 0.80 -0.23 -5.28
C ILE A 95 1.21 0.67 -6.45
N GLY A 96 2.45 0.52 -6.94
CA GLY A 96 2.98 1.29 -8.07
C GLY A 96 2.22 1.09 -9.39
N LEU A 97 1.36 0.07 -9.51
CA LEU A 97 0.46 -0.09 -10.65
C LEU A 97 -0.67 0.96 -10.67
N TYR A 98 -0.95 1.61 -9.54
CA TYR A 98 -2.08 2.49 -9.35
C TYR A 98 -1.64 3.96 -9.35
N ASN A 99 -1.87 4.67 -10.46
CA ASN A 99 -1.52 6.09 -10.62
C ASN A 99 -2.16 7.04 -9.60
N ASN A 100 -3.23 6.60 -8.93
CA ASN A 100 -3.94 7.36 -7.90
C ASN A 100 -3.40 7.12 -6.48
N VAL A 101 -2.47 6.18 -6.29
CA VAL A 101 -1.78 5.97 -5.02
C VAL A 101 -0.39 6.61 -5.12
N LYS A 102 -0.08 7.54 -4.23
CA LYS A 102 1.20 8.24 -4.21
C LYS A 102 2.02 7.76 -3.02
N GLU A 103 3.25 7.31 -3.29
CA GLU A 103 4.20 6.95 -2.24
C GLU A 103 4.74 8.20 -1.53
N PRO A 104 5.16 8.09 -0.25
CA PRO A 104 5.88 9.16 0.42
C PRO A 104 7.13 9.56 -0.36
N SER A 105 7.33 10.86 -0.55
CA SER A 105 8.57 11.36 -1.17
C SER A 105 9.80 11.03 -0.32
N GLY A 106 10.92 10.79 -0.99
CA GLY A 106 12.19 10.46 -0.33
C GLY A 106 12.28 9.03 0.18
N LEU A 107 11.26 8.19 -0.03
CA LEU A 107 11.31 6.77 0.27
C LEU A 107 12.42 6.12 -0.59
N PRO A 108 13.44 5.48 0.00
CA PRO A 108 14.51 4.89 -0.77
C PRO A 108 14.00 3.74 -1.64
N ASP A 109 14.54 3.64 -2.86
CA ASP A 109 14.28 2.53 -3.77
C ASP A 109 15.03 1.29 -3.31
N TYR A 110 14.49 0.67 -2.26
CA TYR A 110 14.82 -0.68 -1.80
C TYR A 110 16.25 -0.84 -1.32
N ALA A 111 16.41 -0.85 -0.01
CA ALA A 111 17.70 -1.07 0.58
C ALA A 111 17.67 -2.40 1.35
N ASP A 112 18.60 -3.30 0.99
CA ASP A 112 18.74 -4.62 1.60
C ASP A 112 19.26 -4.54 3.06
N ASP A 113 19.52 -3.33 3.54
CA ASP A 113 19.90 -2.99 4.91
C ASP A 113 18.70 -2.88 5.87
N MET A 114 17.47 -2.90 5.36
CA MET A 114 16.26 -2.79 6.17
C MET A 114 16.06 -4.01 7.08
N GLN A 115 16.02 -3.77 8.38
CA GLN A 115 15.70 -4.75 9.43
C GLN A 115 14.41 -4.33 10.15
N GLU A 116 13.73 -5.30 10.77
CA GLU A 116 12.48 -5.07 11.53
C GLU A 116 11.45 -4.20 10.80
N LEU A 117 11.37 -4.35 9.47
CA LEU A 117 10.49 -3.56 8.62
C LEU A 117 9.05 -3.71 9.08
N LYS A 118 8.30 -2.60 9.09
CA LYS A 118 6.85 -2.56 9.19
C LYS A 118 6.33 -1.64 8.11
N PHE A 119 5.54 -2.22 7.23
CA PHE A 119 4.82 -1.51 6.18
C PHE A 119 3.33 -1.59 6.45
N GLU A 120 2.67 -0.44 6.34
CA GLU A 120 1.23 -0.29 6.44
C GLU A 120 0.72 0.64 5.35
N TYR A 121 -0.33 0.20 4.65
CA TYR A 121 -1.06 1.00 3.70
C TYR A 121 -2.56 0.81 3.89
N SER A 122 -3.32 1.90 3.82
CA SER A 122 -4.77 1.89 3.89
C SER A 122 -5.35 2.89 2.90
N ALA A 123 -6.25 2.45 2.02
CA ALA A 123 -6.92 3.35 1.09
C ALA A 123 -7.94 4.23 1.84
N SER A 124 -7.96 5.52 1.51
CA SER A 124 -8.97 6.46 2.00
C SER A 124 -10.03 6.70 0.93
N VAL A 125 -11.31 6.56 1.29
CA VAL A 125 -12.44 6.91 0.42
C VAL A 125 -12.68 8.43 0.53
N GLY A 126 -11.86 9.20 -0.19
CA GLY A 126 -11.86 10.67 -0.16
C GLY A 126 -10.49 11.24 -0.55
N LYS A 127 -10.47 12.47 -1.08
CA LYS A 127 -9.33 13.21 -1.68
C LYS A 127 -7.95 12.50 -1.57
N HIS A 128 -7.64 11.74 -2.62
CA HIS A 128 -6.31 11.47 -3.20
C HIS A 128 -5.10 11.09 -2.33
N THR A 129 -5.23 10.58 -1.11
CA THR A 129 -4.11 9.94 -0.41
C THR A 129 -4.61 8.87 0.55
N GLY A 130 -4.27 7.60 0.29
CA GLY A 130 -4.33 6.58 1.34
C GLY A 130 -3.32 6.90 2.46
N TYR A 131 -3.47 6.26 3.61
CA TYR A 131 -2.41 6.24 4.61
C TYR A 131 -1.30 5.31 4.12
N TYR A 132 -0.06 5.78 4.15
CA TYR A 132 1.13 4.99 3.78
C TYR A 132 2.22 5.23 4.82
N SER A 133 2.69 4.16 5.44
CA SER A 133 3.72 4.19 6.49
C SER A 133 4.72 3.07 6.29
N VAL A 134 6.01 3.39 6.38
CA VAL A 134 7.12 2.45 6.32
C VAL A 134 8.08 2.77 7.45
N SER A 135 8.29 1.85 8.38
CA SER A 135 9.34 1.94 9.38
C SER A 135 10.28 0.75 9.34
N PHE A 136 11.55 0.99 9.65
CA PHE A 136 12.57 -0.05 9.70
C PHE A 136 13.75 0.41 10.54
N THR A 137 14.51 -0.56 11.03
CA THR A 137 15.83 -0.34 11.61
C THR A 137 16.91 -0.61 10.57
N THR A 138 18.04 0.07 10.70
CA THR A 138 19.23 -0.13 9.87
C THR A 138 20.49 0.18 10.68
N ALA A 139 21.65 -0.08 10.13
CA ALA A 139 22.92 0.33 10.71
C ALA A 139 22.98 1.87 10.83
N ARG A 140 23.64 2.36 11.88
CA ARG A 140 23.79 3.80 12.14
C ARG A 140 24.30 4.57 10.92
N GLU A 141 25.33 4.07 10.26
CA GLU A 141 25.93 4.71 9.08
C GLU A 141 24.92 4.89 7.94
N ASN A 142 24.04 3.91 7.73
CA ASN A 142 22.98 4.00 6.73
C ASN A 142 21.89 4.99 7.17
N ALA A 143 21.53 5.01 8.45
CA ALA A 143 20.59 5.98 8.98
C ALA A 143 21.11 7.43 8.85
N GLU A 144 22.40 7.65 9.10
CA GLU A 144 23.07 8.94 8.86
C GLU A 144 23.06 9.32 7.37
N ALA A 145 23.26 8.34 6.47
CA ALA A 145 23.18 8.57 5.03
C ALA A 145 21.76 8.94 4.57
N TYR A 146 20.73 8.26 5.10
CA TYR A 146 19.33 8.63 4.83
C TYR A 146 19.02 10.03 5.38
N GLU A 147 19.48 10.34 6.60
CA GLU A 147 19.30 11.65 7.20
C GLU A 147 19.92 12.76 6.33
N ALA A 148 21.15 12.58 5.86
CA ALA A 148 21.83 13.54 5.00
C ALA A 148 21.06 13.80 3.69
N GLN A 149 20.58 12.73 3.03
CA GLN A 149 19.80 12.85 1.79
C GLN A 149 18.47 13.56 2.00
N LEU A 150 17.81 13.33 3.13
CA LEU A 150 16.51 13.93 3.44
C LEU A 150 16.65 15.36 3.94
N ALA A 151 17.70 15.67 4.70
CA ALA A 151 18.00 17.03 5.15
C ALA A 151 18.18 17.99 3.97
N GLU A 152 18.80 17.53 2.87
CA GLU A 152 18.95 18.33 1.64
C GLU A 152 17.61 18.59 0.93
N LYS A 153 16.69 17.63 0.98
CA LYS A 153 15.39 17.69 0.28
C LYS A 153 14.26 18.28 1.12
N ALA A 154 14.44 18.37 2.44
CA ALA A 154 13.42 18.80 3.37
C ALA A 154 13.21 20.31 3.30
N LYS A 155 11.94 20.74 3.27
CA LYS A 155 11.60 22.15 3.46
C LYS A 155 11.78 22.59 4.91
N HIS A 156 11.46 21.69 5.83
CA HIS A 156 11.57 21.93 7.26
C HIS A 156 12.14 20.70 7.95
N ALA A 157 12.97 20.94 8.96
CA ALA A 157 13.46 19.93 9.88
C ALA A 157 13.15 20.37 11.30
N VAL A 158 12.48 19.51 12.08
CA VAL A 158 12.09 19.79 13.46
C VAL A 158 12.47 18.61 14.33
N PRO A 159 13.08 18.81 15.50
CA PRO A 159 13.27 17.72 16.45
C PRO A 159 11.92 17.08 16.78
N LEU A 160 11.79 15.76 16.64
CA LEU A 160 10.52 15.05 16.79
C LEU A 160 9.89 15.31 18.17
N ARG A 161 10.71 15.41 19.21
CA ARG A 161 10.30 15.80 20.58
C ARG A 161 9.61 17.17 20.69
N LYS A 162 9.88 18.09 19.76
CA LYS A 162 9.27 19.43 19.70
C LYS A 162 8.04 19.46 18.79
N PHE A 163 7.80 18.41 18.02
CA PHE A 163 6.65 18.33 17.12
C PHE A 163 5.37 18.15 17.93
N LYS A 164 4.38 19.02 17.67
CA LYS A 164 3.03 18.89 18.20
C LYS A 164 2.08 18.59 17.06
N ASN A 165 1.25 17.56 17.22
CA ASN A 165 0.30 17.16 16.20
C ASN A 165 -0.72 18.30 15.96
N GLY A 166 -0.86 18.72 14.71
CA GLY A 166 -1.68 19.85 14.31
C GLY A 166 -1.03 21.24 14.51
N ALA A 167 0.27 21.31 14.80
CA ALA A 167 0.98 22.58 14.81
C ALA A 167 1.29 23.07 13.39
N GLU A 168 1.25 24.38 13.21
CA GLU A 168 1.79 25.05 12.03
C GLU A 168 3.32 24.95 12.05
N ILE A 169 3.91 24.69 10.88
CA ILE A 169 5.35 24.61 10.71
C ILE A 169 5.79 25.66 9.72
N GLY A 170 6.86 26.39 10.05
CA GLY A 170 7.43 27.41 9.17
C GLY A 170 6.56 28.66 8.99
N GLY A 171 5.50 28.84 9.79
CA GLY A 171 4.53 29.93 9.61
C GLY A 171 3.57 29.71 8.43
N GLU A 172 3.60 28.54 7.80
CA GLU A 172 2.64 28.13 6.79
C GLU A 172 1.40 27.52 7.47
N LYS A 173 0.20 27.73 6.91
CA LYS A 173 -1.08 27.11 7.36
C LYS A 173 -1.14 25.60 7.10
N ILE A 174 -0.02 24.92 7.25
CA ILE A 174 0.10 23.48 7.09
C ILE A 174 -0.12 22.86 8.47
N THR A 175 -1.31 22.30 8.67
CA THR A 175 -1.63 21.53 9.87
C THR A 175 -1.15 20.09 9.66
N LEU A 176 0.03 19.75 10.20
CA LEU A 176 0.52 18.37 10.11
C LEU A 176 -0.23 17.46 11.06
N ARG A 177 -0.89 16.42 10.53
CA ARG A 177 -1.41 15.33 11.34
C ARG A 177 -0.66 14.04 11.04
N LEU A 178 0.21 13.64 11.96
CA LEU A 178 0.77 12.29 12.00
C LEU A 178 -0.20 11.39 12.76
N ASP A 179 -0.42 10.18 12.25
CA ASP A 179 -1.10 9.14 13.01
C ASP A 179 -0.28 8.79 14.26
N GLU A 180 -0.93 8.50 15.40
CA GLU A 180 -0.22 8.33 16.68
C GLU A 180 0.70 7.09 16.73
N SER A 181 0.68 6.24 15.70
CA SER A 181 1.61 5.11 15.56
C SER A 181 3.09 5.49 15.70
N TRP A 182 3.49 6.72 15.34
CA TRP A 182 4.88 7.18 15.54
C TRP A 182 5.30 7.18 17.02
N LYS A 183 4.37 7.44 17.96
CA LYS A 183 4.64 7.44 19.41
C LYS A 183 4.99 6.05 19.93
N LYS A 184 4.56 4.99 19.22
CA LYS A 184 4.95 3.60 19.54
C LYS A 184 6.37 3.29 19.06
N TYR A 185 6.88 4.05 18.09
CA TYR A 185 8.17 3.79 17.44
C TYR A 185 9.31 4.64 18.03
N TYR A 186 8.99 5.89 18.38
CA TYR A 186 9.89 6.85 19.01
C TYR A 186 9.42 7.18 20.43
N ASN A 187 10.30 6.97 21.41
CA ASN A 187 10.05 7.35 22.81
C ASN A 187 10.29 8.85 23.02
N SER A 188 9.90 9.38 24.18
CA SER A 188 10.09 10.79 24.55
C SER A 188 11.56 11.25 24.61
N GLU A 189 12.50 10.30 24.69
CA GLU A 189 13.95 10.53 24.74
C GLU A 189 14.61 10.46 23.37
N SER A 190 13.85 10.12 22.32
CA SER A 190 14.34 9.97 20.96
C SER A 190 15.03 11.25 20.49
N SER A 191 16.23 11.08 19.92
CA SER A 191 16.97 12.16 19.29
C SER A 191 16.47 12.44 17.86
N ALA A 192 15.50 11.65 17.40
CA ALA A 192 14.91 11.74 16.07
C ALA A 192 14.61 13.16 15.58
N MET A 193 14.96 13.38 14.33
CA MET A 193 14.59 14.56 13.55
C MET A 193 13.45 14.22 12.60
N LEU A 194 12.44 15.09 12.54
CA LEU A 194 11.33 15.02 11.60
C LEU A 194 11.63 15.95 10.42
N TYR A 195 11.80 15.35 9.25
CA TYR A 195 12.02 16.00 7.96
C TYR A 195 10.71 16.06 7.19
N ILE A 196 10.28 17.27 6.83
CA ILE A 196 9.05 17.50 6.07
C ILE A 196 9.44 17.71 4.62
N LEU A 197 9.03 16.75 3.81
CA LEU A 197 9.31 16.64 2.39
C LEU A 197 8.03 17.04 1.65
N THR A 198 8.10 18.01 0.76
CA THR A 198 6.94 18.36 -0.07
C THR A 198 7.04 17.67 -1.41
N HIS A 199 5.99 16.96 -1.81
CA HIS A 199 5.88 16.46 -3.17
C HIS A 199 4.98 17.37 -4.02
N ASP A 200 5.36 17.44 -5.29
CA ASP A 200 4.80 18.20 -6.38
C ASP A 200 3.25 18.24 -6.43
N VAL A 201 2.77 19.46 -6.64
CA VAL A 201 1.38 19.90 -6.68
C VAL A 201 0.87 19.73 -8.11
N ARG A 202 0.12 18.66 -8.38
CA ARG A 202 -0.80 18.65 -9.53
C ARG A 202 -2.22 18.90 -9.02
N GLY A 203 -2.63 20.16 -8.98
CA GLY A 203 -3.91 20.62 -8.43
C GLY A 203 -3.75 21.73 -7.39
N ASN A 204 -4.73 21.91 -6.50
CA ASN A 204 -4.68 22.92 -5.41
C ASN A 204 -4.24 22.34 -4.06
N ASP A 205 -4.01 21.02 -3.93
CA ASP A 205 -3.76 20.37 -2.64
C ASP A 205 -2.35 19.73 -2.61
N PRO A 206 -1.38 20.26 -1.83
CA PRO A 206 -0.06 19.67 -1.70
C PRO A 206 -0.13 18.38 -0.90
N ILE A 207 0.51 17.32 -1.40
CA ILE A 207 0.72 16.08 -0.64
C ILE A 207 2.02 16.23 0.12
N LEU A 208 1.90 16.14 1.42
CA LEU A 208 3.01 16.28 2.34
C LEU A 208 3.53 14.87 2.66
N SER A 209 4.84 14.69 2.66
CA SER A 209 5.47 13.48 3.20
C SER A 209 6.37 13.89 4.35
N ALA A 210 6.50 13.02 5.33
CA ALA A 210 7.49 13.21 6.39
C ALA A 210 8.35 11.98 6.50
N ALA A 211 9.58 12.21 6.95
CA ALA A 211 10.45 11.16 7.43
C ALA A 211 10.93 11.53 8.83
N ALA A 212 10.82 10.60 9.77
CA ALA A 212 11.46 10.71 11.08
C ALA A 212 12.65 9.75 11.11
N ILE A 213 13.83 10.27 11.44
CA ILE A 213 15.06 9.48 11.52
C ILE A 213 15.74 9.72 12.86
N ASP A 214 16.07 8.64 13.56
CA ASP A 214 17.01 8.63 14.69
C ASP A 214 18.26 7.84 14.29
N PRO A 215 19.35 8.52 13.88
CA PRO A 215 20.56 7.83 13.45
C PRO A 215 21.24 7.06 14.58
N ALA A 216 21.18 7.57 15.81
CA ALA A 216 21.80 6.92 16.98
C ALA A 216 21.12 5.59 17.30
N ALA A 217 19.80 5.50 17.13
CA ALA A 217 19.04 4.27 17.28
C ALA A 217 18.91 3.45 15.98
N GLY A 218 19.43 3.95 14.86
CA GLY A 218 19.28 3.32 13.54
C GLY A 218 17.83 3.22 13.08
N LYS A 219 16.94 4.08 13.56
CA LYS A 219 15.49 4.01 13.30
C LYS A 219 15.08 4.98 12.20
N VAL A 220 14.29 4.48 11.26
CA VAL A 220 13.78 5.25 10.13
C VAL A 220 12.28 5.03 9.99
N LEU A 221 11.54 6.10 9.75
CA LEU A 221 10.09 6.09 9.55
C LEU A 221 9.73 7.06 8.43
N PHE A 222 9.07 6.58 7.39
CA PHE A 222 8.48 7.38 6.32
C PHE A 222 6.96 7.35 6.42
N LEU A 223 6.34 8.52 6.27
CA LEU A 223 4.90 8.71 6.43
C LEU A 223 4.36 9.59 5.31
N GLN A 224 3.27 9.19 4.70
CA GLN A 224 2.44 10.07 3.88
C GLN A 224 1.53 10.88 4.81
N MET A 225 1.53 12.20 4.62
CA MET A 225 0.73 13.14 5.39
C MET A 225 -0.43 13.65 4.53
N GLY A 226 -1.64 13.58 5.08
CA GLY A 226 -2.82 14.18 4.46
C GLY A 226 -2.87 15.69 4.67
N TYR A 227 -3.51 16.41 3.74
CA TYR A 227 -3.88 17.82 3.89
C TYR A 227 -5.35 17.90 4.34
N LYS A 228 -5.65 18.69 5.38
CA LYS A 228 -7.02 19.07 5.76
C LYS A 228 -7.08 20.54 6.09
#